data_AF-A0A2V8PYH1-F1
#
_entry.id   AF-A0A2V8PYH1-F1
#
_cell.length_a   1.000
_cell.length_b   1.000
_cell.length_c   1.000
_cell.angle_alpha   90.00
_cell.angle_beta   90.00
_cell.angle_gamma   90.00
#
_symmetry.space_group_name_H-M   'P 1'
#
loop_
_entity.id
_entity.type
_entity.pdbx_description
1 polymer ?
#
loop_
_entity_poly.entity_id
_entity_poly.type
_entity_poly.pdbx_seq_one_letter_code
_entity_poly.pdbx_strand_id
1 'polypeptide(L)'
;MAKAASSDELKQGFEEHLEQTRGHVQRLEKIFQSLEESPKGKKCAGMEGLVKEGIEVMEEDFEGALMDAALIGATQRVEHYEIAAYGTASEFAKILGESEHVTLLEETLQEEKETDERADRVGSRD
;
A
#
# COMPACT_ATOMS: atom_id res chain seq x y z
N MET A 1 -10.47 -5.27 5.08
CA MET A 1 -10.50 -3.92 5.66
C MET A 1 -11.76 -3.16 5.26
N ALA A 2 -12.04 -2.90 3.97
CA ALA A 2 -13.29 -2.24 3.52
C ALA A 2 -14.57 -2.74 4.22
N LYS A 3 -14.83 -4.05 4.25
CA LYS A 3 -16.03 -4.61 4.89
C LYS A 3 -16.11 -4.43 6.41
N ALA A 4 -14.98 -4.22 7.09
CA ALA A 4 -14.90 -4.04 8.54
C ALA A 4 -14.96 -2.57 8.94
N ALA A 5 -14.70 -1.65 8.01
CA ALA A 5 -14.80 -0.22 8.26
C ALA A 5 -16.26 0.18 8.48
N SER A 6 -16.49 1.08 9.42
CA SER A 6 -17.81 1.60 9.77
C SER A 6 -18.16 2.85 8.94
N SER A 7 -17.20 3.75 8.74
CA SER A 7 -17.39 4.96 7.93
C SER A 7 -17.35 4.69 6.43
N ASP A 8 -18.21 5.36 5.67
CA ASP A 8 -18.25 5.20 4.22
C ASP A 8 -17.02 5.80 3.53
N GLU A 9 -16.43 6.85 4.12
CA GLU A 9 -15.18 7.45 3.63
C GLU A 9 -14.01 6.45 3.73
N LEU A 10 -13.90 5.71 4.84
CA LEU A 10 -12.84 4.71 5.02
C LEU A 10 -13.06 3.48 4.13
N LYS A 11 -14.31 3.01 3.97
CA LYS A 11 -14.66 1.95 3.02
C LYS A 11 -14.20 2.31 1.61
N GLN A 12 -14.57 3.50 1.15
CA GLN A 12 -14.23 3.99 -0.16
C GLN A 12 -12.71 4.11 -0.32
N GLY A 13 -12.00 4.63 0.69
CA GLY A 13 -10.54 4.69 0.69
C GLY A 13 -9.89 3.32 0.46
N PHE A 14 -10.38 2.27 1.12
CA PHE A 14 -9.86 0.90 0.91
C PHE A 14 -10.19 0.33 -0.46
N GLU A 15 -11.35 0.64 -1.03
CA GLU A 15 -11.72 0.19 -2.37
C GLU A 15 -10.92 0.92 -3.47
N GLU A 16 -10.68 2.22 -3.29
CA GLU A 16 -9.83 3.03 -4.15
C GLU A 16 -8.38 2.53 -4.12
N HIS A 17 -7.83 2.33 -2.92
CA HIS A 17 -6.48 1.81 -2.77
C HIS A 17 -6.32 0.41 -3.39
N LEU A 18 -7.31 -0.48 -3.24
CA LEU A 18 -7.28 -1.79 -3.92
C LEU A 18 -7.16 -1.67 -5.45
N GLU A 19 -7.82 -0.70 -6.07
CA GLU A 19 -7.70 -0.46 -7.51
C GLU A 19 -6.35 0.16 -7.87
N GLN A 20 -5.82 1.07 -7.06
CA GLN A 20 -4.46 1.60 -7.20
C GLN A 20 -3.42 0.47 -7.14
N THR A 21 -3.48 -0.41 -6.13
CA THR A 21 -2.56 -1.56 -6.00
C THR A 21 -2.56 -2.46 -7.24
N ARG A 22 -3.71 -2.65 -7.91
CA ARG A 22 -3.75 -3.39 -9.19
C ARG A 22 -3.00 -2.65 -10.29
N GLY A 23 -3.10 -1.33 -10.34
CA GLY A 23 -2.25 -0.48 -11.19
C GLY A 23 -0.77 -0.62 -10.86
N HIS A 24 -0.41 -0.67 -9.57
CA HIS A 24 0.98 -0.83 -9.11
C HIS A 24 1.58 -2.15 -9.63
N VAL A 25 0.80 -3.24 -9.56
CA VAL A 25 1.17 -4.54 -10.15
C VAL A 25 1.44 -4.42 -11.65
N GLN A 26 0.56 -3.74 -12.40
CA GLN A 26 0.77 -3.53 -13.84
C GLN A 26 2.03 -2.71 -14.15
N ARG A 27 2.39 -1.73 -13.31
CA ARG A 27 3.65 -0.98 -13.47
C ARG A 27 4.87 -1.88 -13.24
N LEU A 28 4.83 -2.72 -12.20
CA LEU A 28 5.88 -3.71 -11.96
C LEU A 28 6.00 -4.71 -13.11
N GLU A 29 4.88 -5.23 -13.64
CA GLU A 29 4.89 -6.13 -14.80
C GLU A 29 5.56 -5.50 -16.02
N LYS A 30 5.34 -4.20 -16.29
CA LYS A 30 6.04 -3.47 -17.36
C LYS A 30 7.54 -3.39 -17.12
N ILE A 31 7.97 -3.08 -15.89
CA ILE A 31 9.39 -3.06 -15.51
C ILE A 31 10.02 -4.43 -15.76
N PHE A 32 9.42 -5.50 -15.22
CA PHE A 32 9.91 -6.87 -15.39
C PHE A 32 9.96 -7.29 -16.87
N GLN A 33 8.95 -6.92 -17.66
CA GLN A 33 8.95 -7.17 -19.10
C GLN A 33 10.13 -6.50 -19.80
N SER A 34 10.44 -5.24 -19.47
CA SER A 34 11.56 -4.51 -20.06
C SER A 34 12.93 -5.08 -19.66
N LEU A 35 13.00 -5.70 -18.48
CA LEU A 35 14.19 -6.41 -17.99
C LEU A 35 14.33 -7.81 -18.59
N GLU A 36 13.35 -8.29 -19.36
CA GLU A 36 13.25 -9.68 -19.83
C GLU A 36 13.26 -10.71 -18.68
N GLU A 37 12.75 -10.31 -17.51
CA GLU A 37 12.74 -11.11 -16.28
C GLU A 37 11.31 -11.47 -15.83
N SER A 38 11.19 -12.51 -15.00
CA SER A 38 9.87 -12.91 -14.47
C SER A 38 9.45 -12.04 -13.27
N PRO A 39 8.22 -11.50 -13.24
CA PRO A 39 7.69 -10.82 -12.06
C PRO A 39 7.35 -11.78 -10.92
N LYS A 40 7.54 -13.10 -11.10
CA LYS A 40 7.32 -14.09 -10.04
C LYS A 40 8.38 -13.96 -8.96
N GLY A 41 8.05 -13.13 -7.97
CA GLY A 41 8.83 -12.94 -6.76
C GLY A 41 8.70 -14.09 -5.76
N LYS A 42 9.46 -13.95 -4.67
CA LYS A 42 9.32 -14.78 -3.48
C LYS A 42 8.21 -14.24 -2.60
N LYS A 43 7.62 -15.10 -1.77
CA LYS A 43 6.68 -14.66 -0.73
C LYS A 43 7.35 -13.64 0.20
N CYS A 44 6.74 -12.47 0.37
CA CYS A 44 7.22 -11.44 1.28
C CYS A 44 6.70 -11.70 2.70
N ALA A 45 7.56 -12.19 3.59
CA ALA A 45 7.18 -12.47 4.98
C ALA A 45 6.79 -11.20 5.76
N GLY A 46 7.39 -10.04 5.43
CA GLY A 46 7.06 -8.75 6.05
C GLY A 46 5.63 -8.34 5.74
N MET A 47 5.28 -8.30 4.44
CA MET A 47 3.93 -7.96 4.01
C MET A 47 2.89 -8.98 4.50
N GLU A 48 3.21 -10.28 4.49
CA GLU A 48 2.32 -11.29 5.06
C GLU A 48 2.01 -11.03 6.54
N GLY A 49 3.02 -10.63 7.32
CA GLY A 49 2.83 -10.23 8.73
C GLY A 49 1.90 -9.04 8.87
N LEU A 50 2.10 -7.99 8.08
CA LEU A 50 1.25 -6.78 8.12
C LEU A 50 -0.20 -7.07 7.72
N VAL A 51 -0.41 -7.90 6.69
CA VAL A 51 -1.74 -8.35 6.30
C VAL A 51 -2.39 -9.15 7.43
N LYS A 52 -1.63 -10.01 8.12
CA LYS A 52 -2.13 -10.77 9.26
C LYS A 52 -2.53 -9.85 10.42
N GLU A 53 -1.74 -8.82 10.74
CA GLU A 53 -2.12 -7.82 11.74
C GLU A 53 -3.44 -7.12 11.37
N GLY A 54 -3.63 -6.75 10.11
CA GLY A 54 -4.89 -6.16 9.63
C GLY A 54 -6.08 -7.13 9.74
N ILE A 55 -5.85 -8.43 9.58
CA ILE A 55 -6.87 -9.47 9.81
C ILE A 55 -7.20 -9.59 11.31
N GLU A 56 -6.19 -9.66 12.17
CA GLU A 56 -6.37 -9.76 13.62
C GLU A 56 -7.15 -8.54 14.15
N VAL A 57 -6.85 -7.33 13.68
CA VAL A 57 -7.64 -6.13 14.01
C VAL A 57 -9.13 -6.27 13.67
N MET A 58 -9.46 -6.90 12.53
CA MET A 58 -10.86 -7.12 12.15
C MET A 58 -11.58 -8.18 13.00
N GLU A 59 -10.83 -8.98 13.77
CA GLU A 59 -11.36 -10.00 14.67
C GLU A 59 -11.52 -9.49 16.11
N GLU A 60 -10.95 -8.34 16.44
CA GLU A 60 -11.11 -7.69 17.75
C GLU A 60 -12.54 -7.15 17.97
N ASP A 61 -12.96 -7.08 19.23
CA ASP A 61 -14.29 -6.58 19.64
C ASP A 61 -14.30 -5.04 19.73
N PHE A 62 -13.92 -4.38 18.63
CA PHE A 62 -14.00 -2.93 18.48
C PHE A 62 -15.22 -2.54 17.64
N GLU A 63 -15.86 -1.43 17.98
CA GLU A 63 -17.03 -0.92 17.25
C GLU A 63 -16.82 0.51 16.75
N GLY A 64 -17.48 0.82 15.63
CA GLY A 64 -17.56 2.17 15.07
C GLY A 64 -16.18 2.83 14.87
N ALA A 65 -16.04 4.03 15.42
CA ALA A 65 -14.83 4.83 15.29
C ALA A 65 -13.56 4.13 15.84
N LEU A 66 -13.69 3.26 16.85
CA LEU A 66 -12.54 2.55 17.40
C LEU A 66 -12.02 1.48 16.42
N MET A 67 -12.92 0.75 15.77
CA MET A 67 -12.54 -0.19 14.71
C MET A 67 -11.91 0.55 13.54
N ASP A 68 -12.48 1.69 13.13
CA ASP A 68 -11.94 2.50 12.04
C ASP A 68 -10.53 3.02 12.34
N ALA A 69 -10.27 3.51 13.56
CA ALA A 69 -8.94 3.93 13.97
C ALA A 69 -7.92 2.76 13.98
N ALA A 70 -8.35 1.58 14.42
CA ALA A 70 -7.50 0.39 14.41
C ALA A 70 -7.16 -0.07 12.98
N LEU A 71 -8.15 -0.03 12.08
CA LEU A 71 -7.97 -0.32 10.66
C LEU A 71 -7.02 0.68 9.98
N ILE A 72 -7.20 1.98 10.25
CA ILE A 72 -6.30 3.02 9.74
C ILE A 72 -4.87 2.75 10.19
N GLY A 73 -4.65 2.48 11.47
CA GLY A 73 -3.32 2.16 11.99
C GLY A 73 -2.69 0.93 11.33
N ALA A 74 -3.48 -0.11 11.02
CA ALA A 74 -3.00 -1.28 10.30
C ALA A 74 -2.61 -0.95 8.84
N THR A 75 -3.41 -0.13 8.16
CA THR A 75 -3.12 0.33 6.80
C THR A 75 -1.86 1.18 6.74
N GLN A 76 -1.67 2.14 7.64
CA GLN A 76 -0.47 2.98 7.63
C GLN A 76 0.83 2.17 7.77
N ARG A 77 0.81 1.05 8.52
CA ARG A 77 1.96 0.15 8.59
C ARG A 77 2.24 -0.56 7.27
N VAL A 78 1.20 -0.92 6.52
CA VAL A 78 1.31 -1.43 5.14
C VAL A 78 1.90 -0.35 4.24
N GLU A 79 1.33 0.86 4.22
CA GLU A 79 1.82 1.97 3.40
C GLU A 79 3.28 2.30 3.68
N HIS A 80 3.69 2.38 4.95
CA HIS A 80 5.07 2.71 5.32
C HIS A 80 6.06 1.65 4.86
N TYR A 81 5.64 0.38 4.86
CA TYR A 81 6.44 -0.72 4.32
C TYR A 81 6.63 -0.56 2.80
N GLU A 82 5.57 -0.22 2.08
CA GLU A 82 5.59 -0.03 0.62
C GLU A 82 6.37 1.24 0.23
N ILE A 83 6.18 2.35 0.94
CA ILE A 83 6.95 3.59 0.76
C ILE A 83 8.45 3.33 0.90
N ALA A 84 8.86 2.57 1.92
CA ALA A 84 10.26 2.19 2.10
C ALA A 84 10.77 1.30 0.96
N ALA A 85 9.96 0.34 0.51
CA ALA A 85 10.30 -0.59 -0.56
C ALA A 85 10.43 0.12 -1.93
N TYR A 86 9.41 0.88 -2.35
CA TYR A 86 9.42 1.63 -3.61
C TYR A 86 10.46 2.75 -3.60
N GLY A 87 10.67 3.43 -2.47
CA GLY A 87 11.74 4.41 -2.32
C GLY A 87 13.13 3.80 -2.57
N THR A 88 13.38 2.62 -2.01
CA THR A 88 14.65 1.89 -2.21
C THR A 88 14.78 1.39 -3.65
N ALA A 89 13.72 0.82 -4.23
CA ALA A 89 13.74 0.32 -5.61
C ALA A 89 13.96 1.45 -6.63
N SER A 90 13.32 2.61 -6.43
CA SER A 90 13.52 3.80 -7.26
C SER A 90 14.97 4.28 -7.20
N GLU A 91 15.59 4.29 -6.01
CA GLU A 91 17.00 4.67 -5.86
C GLU A 91 17.94 3.70 -6.59
N PHE A 92 17.66 2.39 -6.55
CA PHE A 92 18.42 1.42 -7.34
C PHE A 92 18.29 1.68 -8.85
N ALA A 93 17.09 1.96 -9.34
CA ALA A 93 16.87 2.31 -10.75
C ALA A 93 17.64 3.58 -11.14
N LYS A 94 17.71 4.60 -10.27
CA LYS A 94 18.52 5.82 -10.49
C LYS A 94 20.00 5.50 -10.61
N ILE A 95 20.54 4.69 -9.70
CA ILE A 95 21.96 4.29 -9.70
C ILE A 95 22.31 3.51 -10.98
N LEU A 96 21.39 2.68 -11.46
CA LEU A 96 21.56 1.88 -12.68
C LEU A 96 21.32 2.68 -13.98
N GLY A 97 20.76 3.89 -13.89
CA GLY A 97 20.47 4.73 -15.05
C GLY A 97 19.16 4.38 -15.77
N GLU A 98 18.27 3.64 -15.12
CA GLU A 98 17.02 3.13 -15.70
C GLU A 98 15.88 4.16 -15.56
N SER A 99 15.92 5.24 -16.34
CA SER A 99 15.02 6.39 -16.20
C SER A 99 13.53 6.07 -16.34
N GLU A 100 13.18 5.11 -17.21
CA GLU A 100 11.79 4.67 -17.37
C GLU A 100 11.30 3.91 -16.12
N HIS A 101 12.16 3.10 -15.50
CA HIS A 101 11.81 2.38 -14.27
C HIS A 101 11.66 3.35 -13.11
N VAL A 102 12.54 4.35 -13.00
CA VAL A 102 12.42 5.43 -12.00
C VAL A 102 11.06 6.08 -12.09
N THR A 103 10.61 6.45 -13.30
CA THR A 103 9.32 7.11 -13.50
C THR A 103 8.15 6.26 -12.97
N LEU A 104 8.11 4.97 -13.32
CA LEU A 104 7.05 4.05 -12.89
C LEU A 104 7.07 3.77 -11.38
N LEU A 105 8.26 3.66 -10.79
CA LEU A 105 8.45 3.42 -9.36
C LEU A 105 8.12 4.67 -8.53
N GLU A 106 8.47 5.86 -9.02
CA GLU A 106 8.14 7.13 -8.36
C GLU A 106 6.64 7.45 -8.44
N GLU A 107 5.98 7.10 -9.55
CA GLU A 107 4.52 7.21 -9.67
C GLU A 107 3.82 6.37 -8.60
N THR A 108 4.27 5.12 -8.42
CA THR A 108 3.72 4.23 -7.38
C THR A 108 4.04 4.75 -5.98
N LEU A 109 5.29 5.15 -5.73
CA LEU A 109 5.70 5.74 -4.44
C LEU A 109 4.86 6.96 -4.06
N GLN A 110 4.47 7.77 -5.03
CA GLN A 110 3.65 8.96 -4.79
C GLN A 110 2.21 8.57 -4.42
N GLU A 111 1.63 7.56 -5.08
CA GLU A 111 0.30 7.04 -4.75
C GLU A 111 0.24 6.42 -3.34
N GLU A 112 1.28 5.69 -2.91
CA GLU A 112 1.33 5.14 -1.53
C GLU A 112 1.43 6.27 -0.48
N LYS A 113 2.23 7.31 -0.75
CA LYS A 113 2.33 8.48 0.13
C LYS A 113 1.01 9.22 0.25
N GLU A 114 0.30 9.40 -0.87
CA GLU A 114 -1.01 10.05 -0.87
C GLU A 114 -2.06 9.23 -0.13
N THR A 115 -1.96 7.89 -0.22
CA THR A 115 -2.80 6.97 0.56
C THR A 115 -2.54 7.12 2.06
N ASP A 116 -1.27 7.10 2.49
CA ASP A 116 -0.90 7.28 3.90
C ASP A 116 -1.38 8.63 4.45
N GLU A 117 -1.14 9.73 3.72
CA GLU A 117 -1.61 11.07 4.11
C GLU A 117 -3.14 11.15 4.19
N ARG A 118 -3.85 10.42 3.32
CA ARG A 118 -5.32 10.36 3.38
C ARG A 118 -5.78 9.58 4.60
N ALA A 119 -5.13 8.48 4.94
CA ALA A 119 -5.44 7.69 6.12
C ALA A 119 -5.29 8.55 7.40
N ASP A 120 -4.23 9.35 7.50
CA ASP A 120 -4.03 10.34 8.58
C ASP A 120 -5.19 11.34 8.68
N ARG A 121 -5.65 11.88 7.55
CA ARG A 121 -6.75 12.87 7.52
C ARG A 121 -8.09 12.26 7.93
N VAL A 122 -8.34 11.00 7.60
CA VAL A 122 -9.56 10.29 8.02
C VAL A 122 -9.50 9.97 9.51
N GLY A 123 -8.34 9.58 10.04
CA GLY A 123 -8.15 9.24 11.45
C GLY A 123 -8.15 10.45 12.41
N SER A 124 -7.92 11.66 11.91
CA SER A 124 -7.80 12.88 12.73
C SER A 124 -9.09 13.72 12.84
N ARG A 125 -10.21 13.24 12.29
CA ARG A 125 -11.52 13.91 12.35
C ARG A 125 -12.38 13.33 13.48
N ASP A 126 -12.36 14.00 14.63
CA ASP A 126 -13.36 13.89 15.71
C ASP A 126 -14.60 14.77 15.44
#